data_AF-A0A1Q2L0V9-F1
#
_entry.id   AF-A0A1Q2L0V9-F1
#
_cell.length_a   1.000
_cell.length_b   1.000
_cell.length_c   1.000
_cell.angle_alpha   90.00
_cell.angle_beta   90.00
_cell.angle_gamma   90.00
#
_symmetry.space_group_name_H-M   'P 1'
#
loop_
_entity.id
_entity.type
_entity.pdbx_description
1 polymer ?
#
loop_
_entity_poly.entity_id
_entity_poly.type
_entity_poly.pdbx_seq_one_letter_code
_entity_poly.pdbx_strand_id
1 'polypeptide(L)'
;MLDRLKNHPTSKGKPVNEYLFEKHANGEWDTIENDVIFTEPSVGVPVTYKWTLTDTGIEAANSQAAELTPDLHNRSEIVTERRTVIPADQLGLYDFVRFQVNMHGDMALALKEATIKYDVNLEQAKEIYTATEKHLYERS
;
A
#
# COMPACT_ATOMS: atom_id res chain seq x y z
N MET A 1 19.59 4.97 6.06
CA MET A 1 18.13 5.18 6.20
C MET A 1 17.34 3.90 5.97
N LEU A 2 17.66 3.11 4.93
CA LEU A 2 17.08 1.78 4.71
C LEU A 2 17.13 0.88 5.94
N ASP A 3 18.29 0.74 6.60
CA ASP A 3 18.41 -0.10 7.80
C ASP A 3 17.57 0.43 8.98
N ARG A 4 17.37 1.75 9.07
CA ARG A 4 16.49 2.34 10.08
C ARG A 4 15.03 1.94 9.81
N LEU A 5 14.60 1.98 8.55
CA LEU A 5 13.26 1.51 8.17
C LEU A 5 13.08 0.02 8.43
N LYS A 6 14.04 -0.81 7.99
CA LYS A 6 13.97 -2.28 8.14
C LYS A 6 13.84 -2.71 9.61
N ASN A 7 14.47 -1.98 10.52
CA ASN A 7 14.41 -2.22 11.96
C ASN A 7 13.30 -1.42 12.68
N HIS A 8 12.56 -0.58 11.97
CA HIS A 8 11.46 0.20 12.54
C HIS A 8 10.35 -0.73 13.04
N PRO A 9 9.76 -0.51 14.21
CA PRO A 9 8.62 -1.30 14.66
C PRO A 9 7.39 -1.04 13.78
N THR A 10 6.68 -2.09 13.44
CA THR A 10 5.37 -2.02 12.78
C THR A 10 4.27 -1.70 13.79
N SER A 11 3.06 -1.43 13.32
CA SER A 11 1.85 -1.35 14.17
C SER A 11 1.58 -2.61 15.01
N LYS A 12 2.22 -3.73 14.67
CA LYS A 12 2.14 -5.01 15.42
C LYS A 12 3.36 -5.26 16.32
N GLY A 13 4.27 -4.30 16.45
CA GLY A 13 5.43 -4.35 17.35
C GLY A 13 6.65 -5.13 16.83
N LYS A 14 6.56 -5.78 15.66
CA LYS A 14 7.69 -6.45 15.00
C LYS A 14 8.47 -5.50 14.09
N PRO A 15 9.77 -5.70 13.85
CA PRO A 15 10.52 -4.97 12.82
C PRO A 15 9.86 -5.08 11.44
N VAL A 16 9.85 -3.98 10.66
CA VAL A 16 9.30 -3.94 9.29
C VAL A 16 9.84 -5.08 8.43
N ASN A 17 11.15 -5.31 8.45
CA ASN A 17 11.77 -6.35 7.63
C ASN A 17 11.31 -7.75 8.02
N GLU A 18 11.23 -8.04 9.33
CA GLU A 18 10.73 -9.33 9.82
C GLU A 18 9.27 -9.52 9.40
N TYR A 19 8.42 -8.51 9.61
CA TYR A 19 7.01 -8.58 9.25
C TYR A 19 6.79 -8.81 7.75
N LEU A 20 7.53 -8.09 6.90
CA LEU A 20 7.36 -8.20 5.45
C LEU A 20 7.78 -9.57 4.95
N PHE A 21 8.94 -10.10 5.37
CA PHE A 21 9.39 -11.42 4.92
C PHE A 21 8.60 -12.59 5.53
N GLU A 22 7.97 -12.42 6.70
CA GLU A 22 7.01 -13.39 7.23
C GLU A 22 5.75 -13.50 6.35
N LYS A 23 5.31 -12.38 5.77
CA LYS A 23 4.08 -12.31 4.97
C LYS A 23 4.32 -12.56 3.48
N HIS A 24 5.47 -12.13 2.98
CA HIS A 24 5.81 -12.01 1.56
C HIS A 24 7.19 -12.63 1.34
N ALA A 25 7.22 -13.95 1.22
CA ALA A 25 8.47 -14.72 1.19
C ALA A 25 9.33 -14.45 -0.07
N ASN A 26 8.73 -13.96 -1.16
CA ASN A 26 9.44 -13.66 -2.41
C ASN A 26 9.69 -12.17 -2.59
N GLY A 27 9.44 -11.37 -1.55
CA GLY A 27 9.43 -9.94 -1.68
C GLY A 27 10.84 -9.36 -1.68
N GLU A 28 11.03 -8.31 -2.46
CA GLU A 28 12.34 -7.72 -2.68
C GLU A 28 12.34 -6.24 -2.26
N TRP A 29 13.45 -5.82 -1.65
CA TRP A 29 13.70 -4.41 -1.37
C TRP A 29 14.38 -3.75 -2.57
N ASP A 30 13.90 -2.57 -2.94
CA ASP A 30 14.51 -1.69 -3.92
C ASP A 30 14.63 -0.26 -3.37
N THR A 31 15.49 0.54 -3.96
CA THR A 31 15.63 1.97 -3.64
C THR A 31 15.79 2.76 -4.93
N ILE A 32 14.80 3.61 -5.22
CA ILE A 32 14.73 4.43 -6.44
C ILE A 32 14.69 5.88 -6.00
N GLU A 33 15.72 6.65 -6.34
CA GLU A 33 15.89 8.04 -5.89
C GLU A 33 15.80 8.15 -4.36
N ASN A 34 14.74 8.78 -3.84
CA ASN A 34 14.46 8.93 -2.41
C ASN A 34 13.45 7.90 -1.90
N ASP A 35 12.93 7.01 -2.74
CA ASP A 35 11.94 6.03 -2.36
C ASP A 35 12.58 4.70 -1.98
N VAL A 36 12.15 4.15 -0.85
CA VAL A 36 12.43 2.78 -0.42
C VAL A 36 11.18 1.95 -0.64
N ILE A 37 11.32 0.88 -1.41
CA ILE A 37 10.20 0.09 -1.90
C ILE A 37 10.42 -1.37 -1.49
N PHE A 38 9.39 -2.01 -0.97
CA PHE A 38 9.32 -3.47 -0.88
C PHE A 38 8.23 -3.98 -1.82
N THR A 39 8.56 -4.92 -2.69
CA THR A 39 7.65 -5.43 -3.71
C THR A 39 7.56 -6.94 -3.61
N GLU A 40 6.36 -7.48 -3.36
CA GLU A 40 6.05 -8.90 -3.60
C GLU A 40 5.45 -9.03 -5.00
N PRO A 41 6.11 -9.77 -5.92
CA PRO A 41 5.54 -10.07 -7.21
C PRO A 41 4.19 -10.81 -7.05
N SER A 42 3.16 -10.32 -7.74
CA SER A 42 1.84 -10.97 -7.76
C SER A 42 1.25 -10.88 -9.15
N VAL A 43 0.28 -11.75 -9.45
CA VAL A 43 -0.38 -11.78 -10.75
C VAL A 43 -1.27 -10.54 -10.88
N GLY A 44 -0.98 -9.70 -11.88
CA GLY A 44 -1.76 -8.50 -12.19
C GLY A 44 -1.16 -7.23 -11.59
N VAL A 45 -1.23 -7.07 -10.27
CA VAL A 45 -0.69 -5.89 -9.56
C VAL A 45 0.21 -6.40 -8.42
N PRO A 46 1.46 -5.95 -8.31
CA PRO A 46 2.32 -6.37 -7.20
C PRO A 46 1.85 -5.78 -5.88
N VAL A 47 2.07 -6.49 -4.77
CA VAL A 47 1.90 -5.90 -3.45
C VAL A 47 3.12 -5.03 -3.17
N THR A 48 2.90 -3.73 -3.09
CA THR A 48 3.99 -2.75 -2.92
C THR A 48 3.84 -2.04 -1.60
N TYR A 49 4.92 -1.92 -0.83
CA TYR A 49 5.04 -1.03 0.32
C TYR A 49 6.06 0.04 -0.04
N LYS A 50 5.68 1.31 0.07
CA LYS A 50 6.52 2.43 -0.36
C LYS A 50 6.70 3.43 0.76
N TRP A 51 7.94 3.77 1.06
CA TRP A 51 8.31 4.89 1.92
C TRP A 51 9.18 5.87 1.16
N THR A 52 9.05 7.16 1.43
CA THR A 52 9.95 8.17 0.90
C THR A 52 10.86 8.70 2.00
N LEU A 53 12.14 8.81 1.68
CA LEU A 53 13.14 9.49 2.47
C LEU A 53 13.01 11.00 2.24
N THR A 54 12.92 11.75 3.32
CA THR A 54 12.85 13.21 3.35
C THR A 54 14.01 13.75 4.17
N ASP A 55 14.27 15.05 4.07
CA ASP A 55 15.31 15.70 4.90
C ASP A 55 15.03 15.54 6.40
N THR A 56 13.76 15.40 6.77
CA THR A 56 13.29 15.30 8.15
C THR A 56 13.13 13.87 8.66
N GLY A 57 13.16 12.85 7.79
CA GLY A 57 12.91 11.47 8.21
C GLY A 57 12.38 10.55 7.11
N ILE A 58 11.68 9.50 7.53
CA ILE A 58 11.06 8.50 6.65
C ILE A 58 9.55 8.71 6.70
N GLU A 59 8.91 8.67 5.55
CA GLU A 59 7.47 8.88 5.43
C GLU A 59 6.82 7.74 4.65
N ALA A 60 5.70 7.22 5.14
CA ALA A 60 4.87 6.31 4.35
C ALA A 60 4.31 7.02 3.12
N ALA A 61 4.51 6.43 1.95
CA ALA A 61 4.20 7.03 0.66
C ALA A 61 3.15 6.24 -0.14
N ASN A 62 2.55 5.22 0.47
CA ASN A 62 1.43 4.49 -0.07
C ASN A 62 0.62 3.84 1.06
N SER A 63 -0.51 3.24 0.73
CA SER A 63 -1.46 2.76 1.72
C SER A 63 -0.94 1.58 2.54
N GLN A 64 -0.20 0.69 1.90
CA GLN A 64 0.35 -0.50 2.55
C GLN A 64 1.45 -0.14 3.56
N ALA A 65 2.31 0.81 3.20
CA ALA A 65 3.30 1.36 4.13
C ALA A 65 2.63 2.13 5.27
N ALA A 66 1.61 2.93 4.97
CA ALA A 66 0.88 3.72 5.96
C ALA A 66 0.16 2.85 7.00
N GLU A 67 -0.36 1.70 6.59
CA GLU A 67 -0.98 0.74 7.52
C GLU A 67 0.06 -0.02 8.34
N LEU A 68 1.21 -0.31 7.75
CA LEU A 68 2.29 -1.04 8.41
C LEU A 68 3.03 -0.19 9.45
N THR A 69 3.28 1.08 9.12
CA THR A 69 3.96 2.08 9.96
C THR A 69 3.12 3.36 10.04
N PRO A 70 1.99 3.34 10.78
CA PRO A 70 1.06 4.47 10.84
C PRO A 70 1.65 5.72 11.47
N ASP A 71 2.64 5.57 12.33
CA ASP A 71 3.40 6.68 12.92
C ASP A 71 4.29 7.41 11.90
N LEU A 72 4.62 6.77 10.77
CA LEU A 72 5.33 7.39 9.64
C LEU A 72 4.36 7.99 8.60
N HIS A 73 3.04 7.97 8.84
CA HIS A 73 2.03 8.47 7.91
C HIS A 73 1.75 9.98 8.13
N ASN A 74 2.77 10.80 7.90
CA ASN A 74 2.73 12.24 8.19
C ASN A 74 1.68 13.01 7.36
N ARG A 75 1.27 12.50 6.20
CA ARG A 75 0.24 13.09 5.33
C ARG A 75 -1.16 12.48 5.49
N SER A 76 -1.42 11.81 6.62
CA SER A 76 -2.71 11.15 6.87
C SER A 76 -3.92 12.09 6.77
N GLU A 77 -3.78 13.36 7.18
CA GLU A 77 -4.82 14.39 7.03
C GLU A 77 -5.12 14.69 5.56
N ILE A 78 -4.09 14.92 4.74
CA ILE A 78 -4.23 15.15 3.29
C ILE A 78 -4.88 13.94 2.62
N VAL A 79 -4.45 12.72 2.98
CA VAL A 79 -5.06 11.48 2.46
C VAL A 79 -6.54 11.42 2.86
N THR A 80 -6.89 11.79 4.09
CA THR A 80 -8.29 11.83 4.55
C THR A 80 -9.13 12.83 3.76
N GLU A 81 -8.61 14.02 3.50
CA GLU A 81 -9.27 15.02 2.65
C GLU A 81 -9.46 14.50 1.22
N ARG A 82 -8.41 13.93 0.62
CA ARG A 82 -8.47 13.38 -0.75
C ARG A 82 -9.47 12.24 -0.91
N ARG A 83 -9.74 11.46 0.15
CA ARG A 83 -10.80 10.43 0.16
C ARG A 83 -12.20 11.03 -0.03
N THR A 84 -12.44 12.28 0.37
CA THR A 84 -13.78 12.90 0.31
C THR A 84 -14.26 13.21 -1.12
N VAL A 85 -13.34 13.28 -2.08
CA VAL A 85 -13.66 13.58 -3.48
C VAL A 85 -13.72 12.33 -4.38
N ILE A 86 -13.44 11.15 -3.82
CA ILE A 86 -13.49 9.88 -4.57
C ILE A 86 -14.93 9.34 -4.55
N PRO A 87 -15.47 8.90 -5.70
CA PRO A 87 -16.78 8.23 -5.75
C PRO A 87 -16.87 7.05 -4.77
N ALA A 88 -18.01 6.91 -4.08
CA ALA A 88 -18.15 5.97 -2.97
C ALA A 88 -17.97 4.49 -3.39
N ASP A 89 -18.37 4.15 -4.62
CA ASP A 89 -18.16 2.84 -5.24
C ASP A 89 -16.67 2.55 -5.48
N GLN A 90 -15.94 3.53 -6.01
CA GLN A 90 -14.49 3.42 -6.24
C GLN A 90 -13.71 3.34 -4.93
N LEU A 91 -14.04 4.19 -3.97
CA LEU A 91 -13.43 4.15 -2.63
C LEU A 91 -13.73 2.83 -1.92
N GLY A 92 -14.96 2.34 -2.03
CA GLY A 92 -15.36 1.05 -1.49
C GLY A 92 -14.57 -0.10 -2.11
N LEU A 93 -14.42 -0.13 -3.43
CA LEU A 93 -13.62 -1.15 -4.13
C LEU A 93 -12.16 -1.11 -3.65
N TYR A 94 -11.58 0.08 -3.60
CA TYR A 94 -10.21 0.29 -3.15
C TYR A 94 -9.99 -0.22 -1.71
N ASP A 95 -10.85 0.19 -0.77
CA ASP A 95 -10.74 -0.24 0.63
C ASP A 95 -10.95 -1.76 0.79
N PHE A 96 -11.85 -2.35 -0.02
CA PHE A 96 -12.06 -3.79 -0.04
C PHE A 96 -10.81 -4.54 -0.50
N VAL A 97 -10.20 -4.14 -1.62
CA VAL A 97 -8.97 -4.77 -2.13
C VAL A 97 -7.86 -4.67 -1.09
N ARG A 98 -7.66 -3.48 -0.49
CA ARG A 98 -6.66 -3.29 0.57
C ARG A 98 -6.86 -4.23 1.74
N PHE A 99 -8.10 -4.32 2.23
CA PHE A 99 -8.46 -5.19 3.34
C PHE A 99 -8.16 -6.67 3.02
N GLN A 100 -8.55 -7.13 1.83
CA GLN A 100 -8.31 -8.52 1.41
C GLN A 100 -6.83 -8.85 1.25
N VAL A 101 -6.04 -7.96 0.64
CA VAL A 101 -4.58 -8.12 0.57
C VAL A 101 -3.97 -8.18 1.96
N ASN A 102 -4.50 -7.41 2.92
CA ASN A 102 -3.98 -7.45 4.28
C ASN A 102 -4.33 -8.72 5.05
N MET A 103 -5.48 -9.33 4.77
CA MET A 103 -5.85 -10.63 5.33
C MET A 103 -5.10 -11.80 4.70
N HIS A 104 -4.97 -11.83 3.38
CA HIS A 104 -4.54 -13.03 2.65
C HIS A 104 -3.15 -12.92 2.02
N GLY A 105 -2.62 -11.71 1.85
CA GLY A 105 -1.35 -11.47 1.14
C GLY A 105 -1.46 -11.58 -0.38
N ASP A 106 -2.64 -11.90 -0.93
CA ASP A 106 -2.83 -12.19 -2.36
C ASP A 106 -3.64 -11.09 -3.06
N MET A 107 -2.94 -10.28 -3.88
CA MET A 107 -3.54 -9.23 -4.69
C MET A 107 -4.42 -9.76 -5.82
N ALA A 108 -4.04 -10.88 -6.44
CA ALA A 108 -4.81 -11.45 -7.54
C ALA A 108 -6.17 -11.96 -7.04
N LEU A 109 -6.18 -12.61 -5.87
CA LEU A 109 -7.40 -13.03 -5.20
C LEU A 109 -8.25 -11.82 -4.78
N ALA A 110 -7.65 -10.82 -4.13
CA ALA A 110 -8.35 -9.61 -3.69
C ALA A 110 -9.05 -8.88 -4.85
N LEU A 111 -8.35 -8.70 -5.99
CA LEU A 111 -8.92 -8.10 -7.18
C LEU A 111 -10.06 -8.96 -7.77
N LYS A 112 -9.88 -10.28 -7.82
CA LYS A 112 -10.93 -11.19 -8.31
C LYS A 112 -12.19 -11.12 -7.44
N GLU A 113 -12.05 -11.10 -6.13
CA GLU A 113 -13.21 -10.93 -5.23
C GLU A 113 -13.87 -9.56 -5.42
N ALA A 114 -13.08 -8.51 -5.66
CA ALA A 114 -13.61 -7.19 -5.94
C ALA A 114 -14.44 -7.15 -7.23
N THR A 115 -14.01 -7.86 -8.29
CA THR A 115 -14.80 -7.94 -9.54
C THR A 115 -16.21 -8.48 -9.31
N ILE A 116 -16.34 -9.50 -8.44
CA ILE A 116 -17.63 -10.12 -8.10
C ILE A 116 -18.46 -9.17 -7.25
N LYS A 117 -17.85 -8.52 -6.26
CA LYS A 117 -18.57 -7.68 -5.29
C LYS A 117 -19.08 -6.37 -5.88
N TYR A 118 -18.32 -5.76 -6.80
CA TYR A 118 -18.60 -4.45 -7.37
C TYR A 118 -19.11 -4.51 -8.82
N ASP A 119 -19.30 -5.72 -9.37
CA ASP A 119 -19.78 -5.97 -10.74
C ASP A 119 -18.96 -5.21 -11.81
N VAL A 120 -17.63 -5.34 -11.70
CA VAL A 120 -16.67 -4.76 -12.65
C VAL A 120 -15.78 -5.84 -13.21
N ASN A 121 -15.17 -5.62 -14.37
CA ASN A 121 -14.16 -6.55 -14.88
C ASN A 121 -12.80 -6.34 -14.18
N LEU A 122 -11.88 -7.28 -14.40
CA LEU A 122 -10.57 -7.26 -13.73
C LEU A 122 -9.73 -6.03 -14.07
N GLU A 123 -9.78 -5.55 -15.32
CA GLU A 123 -9.03 -4.35 -15.72
C GLU A 123 -9.59 -3.10 -15.04
N GLN A 124 -10.92 -2.96 -14.98
CA GLN A 124 -11.57 -1.88 -14.24
C GLN A 124 -11.22 -1.90 -12.75
N ALA A 125 -11.20 -3.09 -12.11
CA ALA A 125 -10.81 -3.20 -10.71
C ALA A 125 -9.35 -2.75 -10.47
N LYS A 126 -8.43 -3.13 -11.37
CA LYS A 126 -7.02 -2.69 -11.33
C LYS A 126 -6.90 -1.18 -11.53
N GLU A 127 -7.60 -0.63 -12.52
CA GLU A 127 -7.59 0.81 -12.81
C GLU A 127 -8.12 1.61 -11.63
N ILE A 128 -9.26 1.22 -11.06
CA ILE A 128 -9.84 1.88 -9.88
C ILE A 128 -8.87 1.81 -8.70
N TYR A 129 -8.30 0.63 -8.41
CA TYR A 129 -7.35 0.48 -7.31
C TYR A 129 -6.11 1.36 -7.49
N THR A 130 -5.48 1.30 -8.67
CA THR A 130 -4.23 2.03 -8.95
C THR A 130 -4.45 3.54 -9.06
N ALA A 131 -5.55 4.00 -9.68
CA ALA A 131 -5.90 5.41 -9.76
C ALA A 131 -6.23 5.99 -8.38
N THR A 132 -6.98 5.25 -7.56
CA THR A 132 -7.31 5.66 -6.19
C THR A 132 -6.04 5.74 -5.34
N GLU A 133 -5.17 4.72 -5.39
CA GLU A 133 -3.89 4.72 -4.67
C GLU A 133 -3.02 5.92 -5.05
N LYS A 134 -2.92 6.18 -6.37
CA LYS A 134 -2.16 7.32 -6.89
C LYS A 134 -2.75 8.64 -6.39
N HIS A 135 -4.05 8.86 -6.58
CA HIS A 135 -4.72 10.08 -6.11
C HIS A 135 -4.48 10.32 -4.62
N LEU A 136 -4.60 9.29 -3.80
CA LEU A 136 -4.43 9.42 -2.35
C LEU A 136 -3.01 9.78 -1.92
N TYR A 137 -1.98 9.24 -2.58
CA TYR A 137 -0.61 9.34 -2.09
C TYR A 137 0.36 10.14 -2.97
N GLU A 138 -0.06 10.56 -4.16
CA GLU A 138 0.78 11.40 -5.04
C GLU A 138 1.25 12.67 -4.32
N ARG A 139 2.52 13.02 -4.49
CA ARG A 139 3.07 14.25 -3.92
C ARG A 139 2.66 15.40 -4.86
N SER A 140 1.96 16.38 -4.29
CA SER A 140 1.58 17.64 -4.97
C SER A 140 2.76 18.60 -5.05
#